data_AF-A0AAU8JCD0-F1
#
_entry.id   AF-A0AAU8JCD0-F1
#
_cell.length_a   1.000
_cell.length_b   1.000
_cell.length_c   1.000
_cell.angle_alpha   90.00
_cell.angle_beta   90.00
_cell.angle_gamma   90.00
#
_symmetry.space_group_name_H-M   'P 1'
#
loop_
_entity.id
_entity.type
_entity.pdbx_description
1 polymer ?
#
loop_
_entity_poly.entity_id
_entity_poly.type
_entity_poly.pdbx_seq_one_letter_code
_entity_poly.pdbx_strand_id
1 'polypeptide(L)'
;MTLTEKILGQLPGNVFAGLQRADNLWRSLRENSSPSQGAIHQAPEPLDSVEWDVVICGGTLGIFIGTALAVQGWRVALLERGELRGRDQEWNISRQELTVLSELSLLTDQELAEAIASEYNPARIKFTDSPEFWVRDILNLGVDPVYLLEALKSRFLAAGGQLFTQTAFSGAVIHPNGVLVQATVSPGQPSGAGGAGGSAYFAKKAENPLGKTFTSRLILDVMGHFSPIVRQVRQGQKPDGVCLVVGTCAKGFSRNDTGDLMVSFTPIAHQCQYFWEAFPAKDGRTTYLFTYLDADPKRITLADLFEDYFRLLPEYQNVSLDQLEFVRALFGFFPSYRQSPLRSPWDRLLFVGDSSGAQSPLSFGGFGAMLRHLKRLSQGINDALKNDLLSQKSLGELMPYQPNLSVTWLFQRAMMVPVEQKIAPNQINQLLSGVFQGMADLGDPVLKPFLQDVVQFSGLSKTLWKTSITQPGLVFKIIPQVGLPPLVNWMQHYINLGIYTALCPVGQAINSWVNRLPLSQQYEWRRRIDAWTYGSGLDTIDN
;
A
#
# COMPACT_ATOMS: atom_id res chain seq x y z
N MET A 1 6.46 -9.80 -33.17
CA MET A 1 6.59 -10.09 -31.72
C MET A 1 7.11 -8.82 -31.07
N THR A 2 6.44 -8.32 -30.03
CA THR A 2 6.88 -7.12 -29.30
C THR A 2 8.08 -7.45 -28.41
N LEU A 3 8.81 -6.45 -27.88
CA LEU A 3 9.88 -6.70 -26.91
C LEU A 3 9.32 -7.38 -25.66
N THR A 4 8.14 -6.93 -25.22
CA THR A 4 7.42 -7.47 -24.07
C THR A 4 7.15 -8.96 -24.22
N GLU A 5 6.56 -9.38 -25.34
CA GLU A 5 6.25 -10.79 -25.59
C GLU A 5 7.54 -11.62 -25.71
N LYS A 6 8.55 -11.09 -26.41
CA LYS A 6 9.84 -11.76 -26.60
C LYS A 6 10.57 -12.00 -25.28
N ILE A 7 10.66 -11.00 -24.40
CA ILE A 7 11.43 -11.07 -23.15
C ILE A 7 10.64 -11.83 -22.08
N LEU A 8 9.38 -11.44 -21.84
CA LEU A 8 8.57 -12.08 -20.78
C LEU A 8 8.17 -13.51 -21.12
N GLY A 9 8.09 -13.87 -22.41
CA GLY A 9 7.83 -15.24 -22.84
C GLY A 9 8.97 -16.22 -22.53
N GLN A 10 10.18 -15.72 -22.26
CA GLN A 10 11.35 -16.54 -21.90
C GLN A 10 11.48 -16.76 -20.39
N LEU A 11 10.77 -15.97 -19.57
CA LEU A 11 10.84 -16.08 -18.12
C LEU A 11 10.03 -17.28 -17.60
N PRO A 12 10.50 -17.94 -16.54
CA PRO A 12 9.78 -19.06 -15.94
C PRO A 12 8.43 -18.62 -15.37
N GLY A 13 7.46 -19.52 -15.41
CA GLY A 13 6.15 -19.33 -14.80
C GLY A 13 5.10 -18.61 -15.65
N ASN A 14 5.28 -18.60 -16.98
CA ASN A 14 4.32 -18.06 -17.94
C ASN A 14 3.94 -16.60 -17.62
N VAL A 15 4.97 -15.78 -17.41
CA VAL A 15 4.88 -14.38 -16.98
C VAL A 15 4.03 -13.54 -17.94
N PHE A 16 4.18 -13.74 -19.24
CA PHE A 16 3.40 -13.03 -20.25
C PHE A 16 1.89 -13.31 -20.15
N ALA A 17 1.47 -14.54 -19.87
CA ALA A 17 0.06 -14.83 -19.61
C ALA A 17 -0.43 -14.20 -18.29
N GLY A 18 0.46 -14.04 -17.30
CA GLY A 18 0.19 -13.25 -16.10
C GLY A 18 -0.13 -11.79 -16.43
N LEU A 19 0.69 -11.19 -17.29
CA LEU A 19 0.53 -9.80 -17.76
C LEU A 19 -0.83 -9.61 -18.47
N GLN A 20 -1.18 -10.51 -19.37
CA GLN A 20 -2.47 -10.48 -20.07
C GLN A 20 -3.67 -10.55 -19.10
N ARG A 21 -3.57 -11.32 -18.02
CA ARG A 21 -4.60 -11.38 -16.98
C ARG A 21 -4.68 -10.08 -16.17
N ALA A 22 -3.54 -9.52 -15.78
CA ALA A 22 -3.50 -8.23 -15.10
C ALA A 22 -4.11 -7.12 -15.96
N ASP A 23 -3.86 -7.14 -17.28
CA ASP A 23 -4.49 -6.22 -18.23
C ASP A 23 -5.99 -6.39 -18.34
N ASN A 24 -6.50 -7.62 -18.29
CA ASN A 24 -7.94 -7.87 -18.27
C ASN A 24 -8.59 -7.34 -16.99
N LEU A 25 -7.91 -7.46 -15.84
CA LEU A 25 -8.40 -6.90 -14.57
C LEU A 25 -8.37 -5.37 -14.59
N TRP A 26 -7.30 -4.79 -15.14
CA TRP A 26 -7.20 -3.35 -15.34
C TRP A 26 -8.29 -2.82 -16.27
N ARG A 27 -8.53 -3.49 -17.40
CA ARG A 27 -9.64 -3.18 -18.32
C ARG A 27 -10.98 -3.23 -17.58
N SER A 28 -11.24 -4.29 -16.81
CA SER A 28 -12.51 -4.42 -16.09
C SER A 28 -12.73 -3.32 -15.05
N LEU A 29 -11.68 -2.87 -14.37
CA LEU A 29 -11.76 -1.73 -13.44
C LEU A 29 -12.13 -0.43 -14.18
N ARG A 30 -11.52 -0.17 -15.35
CA ARG A 30 -11.81 1.02 -16.17
C ARG A 30 -13.20 1.02 -16.76
N GLU A 31 -13.69 -0.13 -17.18
CA GLU A 31 -15.01 -0.29 -17.79
C GLU A 31 -16.13 -0.45 -16.75
N ASN A 32 -15.77 -0.68 -15.48
CA ASN A 32 -16.71 -1.04 -14.41
C ASN A 32 -17.57 -2.27 -14.77
N SER A 33 -16.96 -3.25 -15.44
CA SER A 33 -17.66 -4.38 -16.06
C SER A 33 -17.81 -5.61 -15.15
N SER A 34 -17.38 -5.51 -13.88
CA SER A 34 -17.49 -6.59 -12.89
C SER A 34 -18.47 -6.20 -11.77
N PRO A 35 -19.78 -6.53 -11.88
CA PRO A 35 -20.74 -6.25 -10.83
C PRO A 35 -20.39 -7.01 -9.54
N SER A 36 -20.51 -6.35 -8.39
CA SER A 36 -20.31 -6.99 -7.09
C SER A 36 -21.47 -7.95 -6.80
N GLN A 37 -21.18 -9.24 -6.68
CA GLN A 37 -22.07 -10.17 -5.98
C GLN A 37 -21.88 -9.88 -4.48
N GLY A 38 -22.96 -9.54 -3.77
CA GLY A 38 -22.87 -9.16 -2.35
C GLY A 38 -22.12 -10.22 -1.55
N ALA A 39 -21.01 -9.82 -0.92
CA ALA A 39 -20.15 -10.70 -0.17
C ALA A 39 -20.54 -10.77 1.32
N ILE A 40 -21.15 -9.70 1.84
CA ILE A 40 -21.60 -9.54 3.22
C ILE A 40 -23.12 -9.45 3.26
N HIS A 41 -23.70 -10.29 4.10
CA HIS A 41 -25.12 -10.30 4.45
C HIS A 41 -25.29 -10.08 5.95
N GLN A 42 -26.52 -9.81 6.41
CA GLN A 42 -26.86 -9.70 7.82
C GLN A 42 -28.00 -10.66 8.16
N ALA A 43 -27.97 -11.22 9.36
CA ALA A 43 -29.05 -12.02 9.93
C ALA A 43 -29.37 -11.55 11.35
N PRO A 44 -30.66 -11.48 11.74
CA PRO A 44 -31.06 -11.00 13.05
C PRO A 44 -30.85 -12.03 14.17
N GLU A 45 -30.75 -13.33 13.85
CA GLU A 45 -30.54 -14.38 14.83
C GLU A 45 -29.08 -14.41 15.31
N PRO A 46 -28.81 -14.69 16.60
CA PRO A 46 -27.45 -14.93 17.06
C PRO A 46 -26.93 -16.28 16.54
N LEU A 47 -25.60 -16.40 16.44
CA LEU A 47 -24.91 -17.67 16.23
C LEU A 47 -24.99 -18.54 17.48
N ASP A 48 -25.18 -19.85 17.29
CA ASP A 48 -25.20 -20.84 18.39
C ASP A 48 -23.86 -20.90 19.14
N SER A 49 -22.75 -20.74 18.40
CA SER A 49 -21.40 -20.75 18.97
C SER A 49 -20.42 -19.93 18.13
N VAL A 50 -19.40 -19.42 18.81
CA VAL A 50 -18.30 -18.65 18.21
C VAL A 50 -16.97 -19.32 18.50
N GLU A 51 -16.37 -19.90 17.45
CA GLU A 51 -15.13 -20.67 17.52
C GLU A 51 -13.89 -19.78 17.63
N TRP A 52 -13.88 -18.64 16.93
CA TRP A 52 -12.73 -17.75 16.80
C TRP A 52 -13.00 -16.38 17.41
N ASP A 53 -11.97 -15.75 17.97
CA ASP A 53 -12.08 -14.33 18.32
C ASP A 53 -11.93 -13.48 17.07
N VAL A 54 -10.98 -13.85 16.19
CA VAL A 54 -10.71 -13.14 14.93
C VAL A 54 -10.54 -14.13 13.78
N VAL A 55 -11.23 -13.86 12.67
CA VAL A 55 -10.96 -14.49 11.37
C VAL A 55 -10.34 -13.44 10.45
N ILE A 56 -9.18 -13.73 9.89
CA ILE A 56 -8.42 -12.84 8.99
C ILE A 56 -8.51 -13.41 7.58
N CYS A 57 -9.02 -12.62 6.63
CA CYS A 57 -9.09 -13.00 5.23
C CYS A 57 -7.98 -12.29 4.45
N GLY A 58 -7.05 -13.04 3.86
CA GLY A 58 -5.85 -12.55 3.18
C GLY A 58 -4.61 -12.65 4.07
N GLY A 59 -3.65 -13.47 3.67
CA GLY A 59 -2.54 -13.88 4.51
C GLY A 59 -1.25 -13.07 4.34
N THR A 60 -0.95 -12.57 3.14
CA THR A 60 0.34 -11.92 2.86
C THR A 60 0.67 -10.78 3.84
N LEU A 61 -0.24 -9.80 3.99
CA LEU A 61 -0.12 -8.77 5.02
C LEU A 61 -0.89 -9.13 6.30
N GLY A 62 -1.87 -10.04 6.21
CA GLY A 62 -2.67 -10.48 7.36
C GLY A 62 -1.86 -11.21 8.42
N ILE A 63 -0.75 -11.87 8.04
CA ILE A 63 0.09 -12.60 9.01
C ILE A 63 0.74 -11.65 10.02
N PHE A 64 1.02 -10.40 9.68
CA PHE A 64 1.60 -9.43 10.61
C PHE A 64 0.65 -9.14 11.78
N ILE A 65 -0.58 -8.73 11.46
CA ILE A 65 -1.61 -8.45 12.47
C ILE A 65 -2.10 -9.74 13.14
N GLY A 66 -2.19 -10.84 12.40
CA GLY A 66 -2.56 -12.15 12.94
C GLY A 66 -1.57 -12.66 13.98
N THR A 67 -0.27 -12.54 13.73
CA THR A 67 0.79 -12.89 14.69
C THR A 67 0.70 -12.02 15.93
N ALA A 68 0.55 -10.70 15.77
CA ALA A 68 0.42 -9.79 16.91
C ALA A 68 -0.79 -10.12 17.79
N LEU A 69 -1.93 -10.46 17.20
CA LEU A 69 -3.13 -10.85 17.93
C LEU A 69 -3.01 -12.22 18.59
N ALA A 70 -2.40 -13.20 17.92
CA ALA A 70 -2.16 -14.52 18.49
C ALA A 70 -1.19 -14.46 19.68
N VAL A 71 -0.11 -13.67 19.59
CA VAL A 71 0.83 -13.42 20.70
C VAL A 71 0.14 -12.74 21.89
N GLN A 72 -0.88 -11.92 21.64
CA GLN A 72 -1.73 -11.33 22.69
C GLN A 72 -2.74 -12.33 23.30
N GLY A 73 -2.79 -13.57 22.81
CA GLY A 73 -3.61 -14.66 23.36
C GLY A 73 -4.99 -14.83 22.72
N TRP A 74 -5.26 -14.16 21.59
CA TRP A 74 -6.54 -14.33 20.88
C TRP A 74 -6.57 -15.60 20.04
N ARG A 75 -7.74 -16.25 19.92
CA ARG A 75 -7.95 -17.33 18.95
C ARG A 75 -8.08 -16.73 17.56
N VAL A 76 -7.05 -16.89 16.73
CA VAL A 76 -6.99 -16.32 15.39
C VAL A 76 -6.96 -17.42 14.33
N ALA A 77 -7.91 -17.35 13.39
CA ALA A 77 -7.88 -18.11 12.14
C ALA A 77 -7.47 -17.19 10.99
N LEU A 78 -6.48 -17.60 10.20
CA LEU A 78 -6.03 -16.87 9.02
C LEU A 78 -6.32 -17.68 7.77
N LEU A 79 -7.05 -17.08 6.83
CA LEU A 79 -7.44 -17.69 5.56
C LEU A 79 -6.62 -17.08 4.44
N GLU A 80 -5.92 -17.93 3.68
CA GLU A 80 -5.22 -17.56 2.46
C GLU A 80 -5.72 -18.43 1.32
N ARG A 81 -6.03 -17.80 0.17
CA ARG A 81 -6.60 -18.51 -0.98
C ARG A 81 -5.60 -19.42 -1.68
N GLY A 82 -4.30 -19.23 -1.45
CA GLY A 82 -3.23 -20.12 -1.89
C GLY A 82 -2.32 -20.51 -0.75
N GLU A 83 -1.06 -20.76 -1.06
CA GLU A 83 -0.02 -20.90 -0.04
C GLU A 83 0.36 -19.53 0.53
N LEU A 84 0.50 -19.45 1.86
CA LEU A 84 1.09 -18.29 2.51
C LEU A 84 2.60 -18.37 2.34
N ARG A 85 3.12 -17.71 1.31
CA ARG A 85 4.55 -17.66 1.02
C ARG A 85 4.94 -16.28 0.49
N GLY A 86 6.11 -15.81 0.91
CA GLY A 86 6.72 -14.62 0.34
C GLY A 86 7.07 -14.80 -1.14
N ARG A 87 7.21 -13.68 -1.85
CA ARG A 87 7.73 -13.66 -3.21
C ARG A 87 9.24 -13.50 -3.17
N ASP A 88 9.92 -13.95 -4.22
CA ASP A 88 11.37 -13.76 -4.36
C ASP A 88 11.76 -12.30 -4.62
N GLN A 89 10.78 -11.41 -4.88
CA GLN A 89 11.01 -9.99 -5.03
C GLN A 89 11.06 -9.31 -3.66
N GLU A 90 12.19 -8.67 -3.37
CA GLU A 90 12.41 -7.88 -2.15
C GLU A 90 11.39 -6.75 -2.00
N TRP A 91 11.06 -6.42 -0.74
CA TRP A 91 10.28 -5.24 -0.37
C TRP A 91 11.20 -4.14 0.16
N ASN A 92 11.13 -2.97 -0.47
CA ASN A 92 11.90 -1.81 -0.04
C ASN A 92 11.22 -1.10 1.15
N ILE A 93 12.01 -0.79 2.18
CA ILE A 93 11.51 -0.15 3.41
C ILE A 93 12.62 0.63 4.14
N SER A 94 12.26 1.58 5.00
CA SER A 94 13.21 2.24 5.90
C SER A 94 13.41 1.44 7.19
N ARG A 95 14.62 1.50 7.76
CA ARG A 95 14.97 0.76 8.99
C ARG A 95 14.01 1.00 10.16
N GLN A 96 13.57 2.24 10.37
CA GLN A 96 12.69 2.60 11.48
C GLN A 96 11.34 1.86 11.43
N GLU A 97 10.81 1.59 10.23
CA GLU A 97 9.50 0.93 10.09
C GLU A 97 9.57 -0.55 10.49
N LEU A 98 10.77 -1.16 10.44
CA LEU A 98 11.00 -2.54 10.81
C LEU A 98 11.08 -2.77 12.33
N THR A 99 11.42 -1.75 13.13
CA THR A 99 11.62 -1.90 14.59
C THR A 99 10.33 -2.33 15.30
N VAL A 100 9.17 -2.01 14.73
CA VAL A 100 7.87 -2.41 15.27
C VAL A 100 7.74 -3.93 15.41
N LEU A 101 8.44 -4.71 14.57
CA LEU A 101 8.40 -6.17 14.62
C LEU A 101 9.07 -6.71 15.88
N SER A 102 10.18 -6.10 16.33
CA SER A 102 10.84 -6.47 17.58
C SER A 102 10.17 -5.84 18.80
N GLU A 103 9.69 -4.60 18.71
CA GLU A 103 8.90 -3.95 19.77
C GLU A 103 7.65 -4.74 20.15
N LEU A 104 7.00 -5.38 19.18
CA LEU A 104 5.83 -6.23 19.38
C LEU A 104 6.21 -7.70 19.65
N SER A 105 7.50 -8.02 19.77
CA SER A 105 8.02 -9.37 19.99
C SER A 105 7.55 -10.39 18.92
N LEU A 106 7.36 -9.93 17.69
CA LEU A 106 6.99 -10.79 16.56
C LEU A 106 8.23 -11.48 15.98
N LEU A 107 9.32 -10.72 15.86
CA LEU A 107 10.66 -11.20 15.50
C LEU A 107 11.66 -10.76 16.56
N THR A 108 12.72 -11.54 16.73
CA THR A 108 13.94 -11.12 17.43
C THR A 108 14.77 -10.18 16.54
N ASP A 109 15.69 -9.42 17.14
CA ASP A 109 16.60 -8.56 16.37
C ASP A 109 17.47 -9.36 15.38
N GLN A 110 17.80 -10.62 15.73
CA GLN A 110 18.52 -11.52 14.84
C GLN A 110 17.67 -11.93 13.64
N GLU A 111 16.43 -12.40 13.86
CA GLU A 111 15.50 -12.74 12.77
C GLU A 111 15.23 -11.51 11.88
N LEU A 112 15.15 -10.32 12.48
CA LEU A 112 14.96 -9.08 11.72
C LEU A 112 16.17 -8.74 10.84
N ALA A 113 17.39 -8.94 11.35
CA ALA A 113 18.62 -8.75 10.58
C ALA A 113 18.73 -9.77 9.44
N GLU A 114 18.35 -11.03 9.68
CA GLU A 114 18.32 -12.08 8.65
C GLU A 114 17.28 -11.82 7.55
N ALA A 115 16.18 -11.14 7.89
CA ALA A 115 15.17 -10.74 6.92
C ALA A 115 15.63 -9.63 5.95
N ILE A 116 16.69 -8.89 6.27
CA ILE A 116 17.25 -7.83 5.40
C ILE A 116 18.21 -8.47 4.40
N ALA A 117 17.79 -8.56 3.14
CA ALA A 117 18.58 -9.14 2.04
C ALA A 117 19.58 -8.17 1.42
N SER A 118 19.24 -6.87 1.39
CA SER A 118 20.08 -5.84 0.81
C SER A 118 19.95 -4.52 1.55
N GLU A 119 21.01 -3.73 1.52
CA GLU A 119 21.05 -2.35 2.01
C GLU A 119 21.88 -1.52 1.04
N TYR A 120 21.35 -0.39 0.61
CA TYR A 120 22.05 0.53 -0.28
C TYR A 120 21.99 1.95 0.26
N ASN A 121 22.96 2.78 -0.11
CA ASN A 121 22.96 4.21 0.21
C ASN A 121 24.02 4.89 -0.67
N PRO A 122 23.78 6.12 -1.17
CA PRO A 122 22.54 6.89 -1.09
C PRO A 122 21.50 6.50 -2.15
N ALA A 123 20.33 7.14 -2.09
CA ALA A 123 19.27 7.05 -3.08
C ALA A 123 19.08 8.39 -3.80
N ARG A 124 18.82 8.37 -5.11
CA ARG A 124 18.73 9.54 -5.98
C ARG A 124 17.29 9.87 -6.35
N ILE A 125 17.01 11.16 -6.45
CA ILE A 125 15.81 11.73 -7.08
C ILE A 125 16.28 12.68 -8.18
N LYS A 126 15.68 12.60 -9.36
CA LYS A 126 16.08 13.41 -10.52
C LYS A 126 14.94 13.63 -11.50
N PHE A 127 14.81 14.85 -11.99
CA PHE A 127 13.88 15.21 -13.05
C PHE A 127 14.64 15.81 -14.24
N THR A 128 13.98 15.91 -15.39
CA THR A 128 14.55 16.59 -16.56
C THR A 128 14.91 18.03 -16.21
N ASP A 129 16.12 18.44 -16.57
CA ASP A 129 16.70 19.76 -16.30
C ASP A 129 16.81 20.13 -14.79
N SER A 130 16.75 19.15 -13.88
CA SER A 130 16.99 19.35 -12.44
C SER A 130 18.40 18.92 -12.03
N PRO A 131 18.95 19.46 -10.93
CA PRO A 131 20.05 18.79 -10.25
C PRO A 131 19.60 17.43 -9.69
N GLU A 132 20.56 16.60 -9.31
CA GLU A 132 20.31 15.35 -8.61
C GLU A 132 20.16 15.64 -7.11
N PHE A 133 19.10 15.12 -6.50
CA PHE A 133 18.90 15.17 -5.06
C PHE A 133 19.25 13.82 -4.47
N TRP A 134 20.07 13.82 -3.43
CA TRP A 134 20.56 12.60 -2.79
C TRP A 134 20.04 12.51 -1.37
N VAL A 135 19.45 11.38 -1.02
CA VAL A 135 18.95 11.09 0.32
C VAL A 135 19.55 9.79 0.84
N ARG A 136 19.51 9.64 2.17
CA ARG A 136 19.97 8.44 2.87
C ARG A 136 18.87 7.89 3.75
N ASP A 137 18.85 6.57 3.88
CA ASP A 137 18.02 5.82 4.83
C ASP A 137 16.50 5.87 4.53
N ILE A 138 16.16 6.07 3.25
CA ILE A 138 14.80 6.10 2.72
C ILE A 138 14.59 4.91 1.78
N LEU A 139 13.68 3.99 2.14
CA LEU A 139 13.38 2.77 1.37
C LEU A 139 14.63 1.94 1.03
N ASN A 140 15.68 2.11 1.82
CA ASN A 140 17.04 1.74 1.48
C ASN A 140 17.40 0.29 1.82
N LEU A 141 16.49 -0.41 2.51
CA LEU A 141 16.61 -1.82 2.84
C LEU A 141 15.71 -2.63 1.92
N GLY A 142 16.26 -3.67 1.29
CA GLY A 142 15.49 -4.71 0.63
C GLY A 142 15.28 -5.87 1.59
N VAL A 143 14.02 -6.14 1.94
CA VAL A 143 13.61 -7.23 2.84
C VAL A 143 13.23 -8.45 2.02
N ASP A 144 13.69 -9.63 2.42
CA ASP A 144 13.30 -10.93 1.86
C ASP A 144 11.92 -11.36 2.38
N PRO A 145 10.85 -11.30 1.55
CA PRO A 145 9.53 -11.69 2.00
C PRO A 145 9.42 -13.20 2.24
N VAL A 146 10.24 -14.03 1.58
CA VAL A 146 10.21 -15.49 1.77
C VAL A 146 10.58 -15.82 3.21
N TYR A 147 11.71 -15.28 3.66
CA TYR A 147 12.15 -15.45 5.05
C TYR A 147 11.20 -14.76 6.03
N LEU A 148 10.88 -13.47 5.82
CA LEU A 148 10.07 -12.69 6.76
C LEU A 148 8.69 -13.31 7.01
N LEU A 149 7.99 -13.73 5.95
CA LEU A 149 6.66 -14.33 6.11
C LEU A 149 6.73 -15.71 6.75
N GLU A 150 7.79 -16.51 6.52
CA GLU A 150 7.95 -17.81 7.17
C GLU A 150 8.29 -17.66 8.66
N ALA A 151 9.12 -16.67 9.03
CA ALA A 151 9.41 -16.35 10.43
C ALA A 151 8.13 -15.93 11.17
N LEU A 152 7.35 -15.01 10.60
CA LEU A 152 6.06 -14.59 11.15
C LEU A 152 5.06 -15.75 11.24
N LYS A 153 4.96 -16.57 10.19
CA LYS A 153 4.10 -17.76 10.19
C LYS A 153 4.50 -18.74 11.29
N SER A 154 5.79 -18.98 11.48
CA SER A 154 6.29 -19.85 12.55
C SER A 154 5.91 -19.30 13.92
N ARG A 155 6.08 -17.98 14.14
CA ARG A 155 5.66 -17.30 15.37
C ARG A 155 4.14 -17.37 15.59
N PHE A 156 3.34 -17.18 14.55
CA PHE A 156 1.89 -17.25 14.59
C PHE A 156 1.39 -18.63 15.01
N LEU A 157 1.93 -19.69 14.41
CA LEU A 157 1.59 -21.07 14.75
C LEU A 157 2.03 -21.42 16.18
N ALA A 158 3.23 -20.99 16.59
CA ALA A 158 3.73 -21.19 17.94
C ALA A 158 2.87 -20.47 19.01
N ALA A 159 2.26 -19.33 18.65
CA ALA A 159 1.32 -18.61 19.49
C ALA A 159 -0.11 -19.20 19.49
N GLY A 160 -0.35 -20.32 18.78
CA GLY A 160 -1.64 -21.01 18.72
C GLY A 160 -2.58 -20.51 17.62
N GLY A 161 -2.12 -19.63 16.73
CA GLY A 161 -2.86 -19.24 15.54
C GLY A 161 -3.04 -20.41 14.57
N GLN A 162 -4.16 -20.44 13.84
CA GLN A 162 -4.43 -21.46 12.82
C GLN A 162 -4.43 -20.88 11.42
N LEU A 163 -3.62 -21.48 10.54
CA LEU A 163 -3.48 -21.10 9.14
C LEU A 163 -4.27 -22.07 8.25
N PHE A 164 -5.16 -21.53 7.43
CA PHE A 164 -5.92 -22.24 6.41
C PHE A 164 -5.47 -21.76 5.03
N THR A 165 -4.53 -22.48 4.43
CA THR A 165 -4.10 -22.24 3.04
C THR A 165 -5.09 -22.83 2.05
N GLN A 166 -5.00 -22.40 0.79
CA GLN A 166 -5.88 -22.86 -0.29
C GLN A 166 -7.38 -22.70 0.04
N THR A 167 -7.69 -21.73 0.91
CA THR A 167 -9.01 -21.48 1.51
C THR A 167 -9.40 -20.04 1.20
N ALA A 168 -10.14 -19.86 0.10
CA ALA A 168 -10.54 -18.54 -0.37
C ALA A 168 -11.84 -18.08 0.29
N PHE A 169 -11.87 -16.85 0.81
CA PHE A 169 -13.10 -16.21 1.26
C PHE A 169 -14.14 -16.17 0.12
N SER A 170 -15.38 -16.57 0.41
CA SER A 170 -16.49 -16.55 -0.54
C SER A 170 -17.68 -15.70 -0.09
N GLY A 171 -17.82 -15.42 1.21
CA GLY A 171 -18.87 -14.56 1.76
C GLY A 171 -18.89 -14.57 3.28
N ALA A 172 -19.71 -13.72 3.89
CA ALA A 172 -19.98 -13.77 5.32
C ALA A 172 -21.39 -13.26 5.66
N VAL A 173 -21.90 -13.73 6.80
CA VAL A 173 -23.15 -13.26 7.41
C VAL A 173 -22.83 -12.67 8.77
N ILE A 174 -23.16 -11.38 8.96
CA ILE A 174 -23.02 -10.69 10.25
C ILE A 174 -24.25 -10.98 11.10
N HIS A 175 -24.01 -11.45 12.33
CA HIS A 175 -25.01 -11.72 13.36
C HIS A 175 -24.79 -10.78 14.56
N PRO A 176 -25.77 -10.62 15.47
CA PRO A 176 -25.62 -9.73 16.63
C PRO A 176 -24.42 -10.08 17.52
N ASN A 177 -24.10 -11.37 17.68
CA ASN A 177 -23.03 -11.88 18.56
C ASN A 177 -21.76 -12.37 17.83
N GLY A 178 -21.71 -12.32 16.49
CA GLY A 178 -20.57 -12.81 15.73
C GLY A 178 -20.74 -12.73 14.22
N VAL A 179 -19.88 -13.42 13.48
CA VAL A 179 -19.86 -13.47 12.02
C VAL A 179 -19.69 -14.92 11.59
N LEU A 180 -20.53 -15.38 10.67
CA LEU A 180 -20.33 -16.64 9.97
C LEU A 180 -19.57 -16.35 8.68
N VAL A 181 -18.32 -16.79 8.58
CA VAL A 181 -17.46 -16.63 7.42
C VAL A 181 -17.54 -17.89 6.56
N GLN A 182 -17.82 -17.71 5.28
CA GLN A 182 -17.86 -18.77 4.27
C GLN A 182 -16.58 -18.72 3.44
N ALA A 183 -16.01 -19.89 3.21
CA ALA A 183 -14.83 -20.05 2.39
C ALA A 183 -14.96 -21.26 1.47
N THR A 184 -14.15 -21.26 0.43
CA THR A 184 -14.03 -22.33 -0.55
C THR A 184 -12.61 -22.88 -0.51
N VAL A 185 -12.49 -24.18 -0.26
CA VAL A 185 -11.21 -24.90 -0.28
C VAL A 185 -10.95 -25.43 -1.68
N SER A 186 -9.77 -25.13 -2.24
CA SER A 186 -9.37 -25.52 -3.60
C SER A 186 -7.96 -26.12 -3.62
N PRO A 187 -7.82 -27.43 -3.36
CA PRO A 187 -6.51 -28.06 -3.20
C PRO A 187 -5.64 -28.01 -4.45
N GLY A 188 -4.34 -27.74 -4.28
CA GLY A 188 -3.33 -27.94 -5.33
C GLY A 188 -3.24 -26.87 -6.42
N GLN A 189 -3.70 -25.64 -6.14
CA GLN A 189 -3.66 -24.56 -7.12
C GLN A 189 -2.80 -23.37 -6.67
N PRO A 190 -1.79 -22.96 -7.46
CA PRO A 190 -1.03 -21.75 -7.15
C PRO A 190 -1.88 -20.50 -7.38
N SER A 191 -1.92 -19.57 -6.41
CA SER A 191 -2.64 -18.31 -6.56
C SER A 191 -1.75 -17.09 -6.27
N GLY A 192 -1.56 -16.20 -7.26
CA GLY A 192 -0.91 -14.90 -7.09
C GLY A 192 -1.88 -13.77 -6.72
N ALA A 193 -1.39 -12.64 -6.17
CA ALA A 193 -2.23 -11.49 -5.79
C ALA A 193 -2.97 -10.89 -7.00
N GLY A 194 -4.27 -10.59 -6.87
CA GLY A 194 -5.12 -10.20 -8.00
C GLY A 194 -4.80 -8.84 -8.63
N GLY A 195 -4.00 -8.00 -7.97
CA GLY A 195 -3.68 -6.63 -8.44
C GLY A 195 -2.24 -6.39 -8.86
N ALA A 196 -1.31 -7.08 -8.20
CA ALA A 196 0.12 -7.03 -8.45
C ALA A 196 0.64 -8.46 -8.46
N GLY A 197 1.06 -8.95 -9.61
CA GLY A 197 1.48 -10.34 -9.75
C GLY A 197 2.52 -10.42 -10.83
N GLY A 198 3.79 -10.54 -10.45
CA GLY A 198 4.87 -10.89 -11.36
C GLY A 198 4.73 -12.32 -11.87
N SER A 199 5.83 -13.08 -11.88
CA SER A 199 5.88 -14.52 -12.20
C SER A 199 5.01 -15.45 -11.32
N ALA A 200 4.12 -14.89 -10.49
CA ALA A 200 3.20 -15.67 -9.67
C ALA A 200 2.19 -16.39 -10.57
N TYR A 201 2.25 -17.72 -10.56
CA TYR A 201 1.26 -18.59 -11.17
C TYR A 201 -0.13 -18.26 -10.62
N PHE A 202 -1.07 -18.00 -11.53
CA PHE A 202 -2.49 -17.80 -11.20
C PHE A 202 -3.27 -19.07 -11.54
N ALA A 203 -4.04 -19.56 -10.58
CA ALA A 203 -4.83 -20.78 -10.64
C ALA A 203 -5.88 -20.75 -11.76
N LYS A 204 -6.10 -21.89 -12.42
CA LYS A 204 -7.35 -22.20 -13.13
C LYS A 204 -8.47 -22.42 -12.11
N LYS A 205 -9.74 -22.23 -12.46
CA LYS A 205 -10.88 -22.49 -11.55
C LYS A 205 -10.84 -23.95 -11.05
N ALA A 206 -11.01 -24.20 -9.76
CA ALA A 206 -11.01 -25.55 -9.19
C ALA A 206 -12.18 -26.40 -9.73
N GLU A 207 -11.92 -27.68 -10.00
CA GLU A 207 -12.91 -28.61 -10.57
C GLU A 207 -13.87 -29.20 -9.52
N ASN A 208 -13.60 -29.03 -8.21
CA ASN A 208 -14.49 -29.49 -7.15
C ASN A 208 -14.29 -28.75 -5.80
N PRO A 209 -14.76 -27.49 -5.67
CA PRO A 209 -14.60 -26.70 -4.45
C PRO A 209 -15.37 -27.28 -3.25
N LEU A 210 -14.72 -27.41 -2.10
CA LEU A 210 -15.36 -27.77 -0.83
C LEU A 210 -15.71 -26.51 -0.04
N GLY A 211 -16.98 -26.36 0.33
CA GLY A 211 -17.43 -25.28 1.22
C GLY A 211 -16.93 -25.51 2.65
N LYS A 212 -16.41 -24.46 3.28
CA LYS A 212 -16.00 -24.44 4.69
C LYS A 212 -16.56 -23.21 5.37
N THR A 213 -16.95 -23.33 6.64
CA THR A 213 -17.50 -22.24 7.45
C THR A 213 -16.68 -22.03 8.71
N PHE A 214 -16.61 -20.78 9.16
CA PHE A 214 -15.97 -20.38 10.43
C PHE A 214 -16.93 -19.45 11.17
N THR A 215 -16.99 -19.53 12.49
CA THR A 215 -17.71 -18.54 13.31
C THR A 215 -16.72 -17.71 14.12
N SER A 216 -16.82 -16.38 14.06
CA SER A 216 -15.92 -15.48 14.76
C SER A 216 -16.60 -14.30 15.43
N ARG A 217 -15.92 -13.63 16.38
CA ARG A 217 -16.42 -12.37 16.95
C ARG A 217 -16.20 -11.18 16.01
N LEU A 218 -15.06 -11.19 15.29
CA LEU A 218 -14.59 -10.16 14.37
C LEU A 218 -14.02 -10.81 13.09
N ILE A 219 -14.28 -10.19 11.93
CA ILE A 219 -13.57 -10.47 10.67
C ILE A 219 -12.67 -9.30 10.29
N LEU A 220 -11.41 -9.60 9.93
CA LEU A 220 -10.49 -8.65 9.30
C LEU A 220 -10.41 -8.93 7.80
N ASP A 221 -10.74 -7.93 6.99
CA ASP A 221 -10.51 -7.97 5.55
C ASP A 221 -9.13 -7.40 5.24
N VAL A 222 -8.22 -8.29 4.85
CA VAL A 222 -6.82 -8.02 4.46
C VAL A 222 -6.51 -8.60 3.07
N MET A 223 -7.55 -8.77 2.24
CA MET A 223 -7.43 -9.37 0.90
C MET A 223 -6.93 -8.38 -0.17
N GLY A 224 -6.80 -7.11 0.20
CA GLY A 224 -6.32 -6.01 -0.62
C GLY A 224 -7.41 -5.33 -1.45
N HIS A 225 -6.99 -4.44 -2.35
CA HIS A 225 -7.88 -3.57 -3.14
C HIS A 225 -9.01 -4.29 -3.87
N PHE A 226 -8.79 -5.54 -4.25
CA PHE A 226 -9.73 -6.34 -5.03
C PHE A 226 -10.59 -7.27 -4.17
N SER A 227 -10.56 -7.10 -2.84
CA SER A 227 -11.46 -7.77 -1.90
C SER A 227 -12.90 -7.75 -2.40
N PRO A 228 -13.63 -8.89 -2.37
CA PRO A 228 -15.06 -8.93 -2.65
C PRO A 228 -15.87 -7.99 -1.75
N ILE A 229 -15.44 -7.79 -0.50
CA ILE A 229 -16.12 -6.92 0.46
C ILE A 229 -15.88 -5.45 0.09
N VAL A 230 -14.64 -5.07 -0.23
CA VAL A 230 -14.32 -3.72 -0.69
C VAL A 230 -15.12 -3.39 -1.96
N ARG A 231 -15.22 -4.33 -2.91
CA ARG A 231 -16.03 -4.17 -4.12
C ARG A 231 -17.51 -3.94 -3.80
N GLN A 232 -18.07 -4.66 -2.84
CA GLN A 232 -19.45 -4.47 -2.39
C GLN A 232 -19.65 -3.10 -1.74
N VAL A 233 -18.73 -2.64 -0.89
CA VAL A 233 -18.84 -1.31 -0.25
C VAL A 233 -18.71 -0.19 -1.27
N ARG A 234 -17.80 -0.33 -2.24
CA ARG A 234 -17.55 0.69 -3.25
C ARG A 234 -18.58 0.71 -4.37
N GLN A 235 -19.39 -0.34 -4.56
CA GLN A 235 -20.51 -0.39 -5.52
C GLN A 235 -20.13 0.08 -6.95
N GLY A 236 -18.96 -0.32 -7.44
CA GLY A 236 -18.47 0.08 -8.76
C GLY A 236 -17.95 1.52 -8.86
N GLN A 237 -17.76 2.21 -7.73
CA GLN A 237 -17.04 3.49 -7.70
C GLN A 237 -15.65 3.31 -8.34
N LYS A 238 -15.39 4.13 -9.36
CA LYS A 238 -14.06 4.21 -9.98
C LYS A 238 -13.06 4.83 -9.01
N PRO A 239 -11.81 4.38 -8.98
CA PRO A 239 -10.77 5.03 -8.19
C PRO A 239 -10.52 6.45 -8.69
N ASP A 240 -10.13 7.32 -7.76
CA ASP A 240 -9.78 8.71 -8.06
C ASP A 240 -8.40 8.84 -8.70
N GLY A 241 -7.55 7.82 -8.53
CA GLY A 241 -6.24 7.68 -9.16
C GLY A 241 -5.81 6.22 -9.23
N VAL A 242 -4.86 5.91 -10.10
CA VAL A 242 -4.30 4.57 -10.29
C VAL A 242 -2.81 4.72 -10.57
N CYS A 243 -1.97 3.95 -9.89
CA CYS A 243 -0.58 3.75 -10.32
C CYS A 243 -0.48 2.47 -11.13
N LEU A 244 0.02 2.56 -12.36
CA LEU A 244 0.49 1.39 -13.12
C LEU A 244 1.98 1.25 -12.87
N VAL A 245 2.44 0.03 -12.61
CA VAL A 245 3.86 -0.29 -12.49
C VAL A 245 4.21 -1.54 -13.29
N VAL A 246 5.37 -1.51 -13.92
CA VAL A 246 6.04 -2.64 -14.56
C VAL A 246 7.51 -2.60 -14.19
N GLY A 247 8.19 -3.74 -14.22
CA GLY A 247 9.63 -3.76 -14.02
C GLY A 247 10.21 -5.15 -14.02
N THR A 248 11.53 -5.21 -13.96
CA THR A 248 12.27 -6.47 -13.93
C THR A 248 13.41 -6.43 -12.93
N CYS A 249 13.82 -7.60 -12.48
CA CYS A 249 15.15 -7.80 -11.90
C CYS A 249 16.01 -8.52 -12.93
N ALA A 250 17.19 -7.98 -13.20
CA ALA A 250 18.13 -8.56 -14.16
C ALA A 250 19.58 -8.46 -13.67
N LYS A 251 20.41 -9.36 -14.18
CA LYS A 251 21.87 -9.32 -14.07
C LYS A 251 22.47 -8.68 -15.33
N GLY A 252 23.76 -8.35 -15.28
CA GLY A 252 24.50 -7.79 -16.43
C GLY A 252 24.65 -6.27 -16.42
N PHE A 253 24.03 -5.58 -15.45
CA PHE A 253 24.31 -4.16 -15.22
C PHE A 253 25.74 -3.93 -14.74
N SER A 254 26.32 -2.78 -15.09
CA SER A 254 27.53 -2.29 -14.44
C SER A 254 27.29 -2.10 -12.95
N ARG A 255 28.33 -2.32 -12.12
CA ARG A 255 28.22 -2.14 -10.67
C ARG A 255 27.73 -0.73 -10.33
N ASN A 256 26.60 -0.67 -9.63
CA ASN A 256 26.00 0.56 -9.12
C ASN A 256 25.40 0.28 -7.73
N ASP A 257 26.05 0.81 -6.71
CA ASP A 257 25.69 0.59 -5.30
C ASP A 257 24.67 1.64 -4.81
N THR A 258 24.18 2.54 -5.68
CA THR A 258 23.15 3.54 -5.37
C THR A 258 21.77 3.12 -5.86
N GLY A 259 20.73 3.68 -5.24
CA GLY A 259 19.34 3.54 -5.67
C GLY A 259 18.80 4.80 -6.37
N ASP A 260 17.68 4.64 -7.08
CA ASP A 260 16.83 5.71 -7.60
C ASP A 260 15.45 5.57 -6.95
N LEU A 261 15.02 6.58 -6.19
CA LEU A 261 13.68 6.61 -5.58
C LEU A 261 12.63 7.17 -6.55
N MET A 262 13.02 8.16 -7.35
CA MET A 262 12.10 8.78 -8.30
C MET A 262 12.91 9.51 -9.36
N VAL A 263 13.05 8.89 -10.53
CA VAL A 263 13.71 9.49 -11.69
C VAL A 263 12.73 9.68 -12.83
N SER A 264 12.73 10.85 -13.45
CA SER A 264 11.97 11.09 -14.69
C SER A 264 12.82 11.89 -15.67
N PHE A 265 13.16 11.26 -16.79
CA PHE A 265 14.04 11.82 -17.81
C PHE A 265 13.36 11.96 -19.18
N THR A 266 12.11 11.52 -19.32
CA THR A 266 11.36 11.62 -20.57
C THR A 266 10.29 12.71 -20.50
N PRO A 267 9.96 13.34 -21.63
CA PRO A 267 8.73 14.12 -21.73
C PRO A 267 7.50 13.22 -21.55
N ILE A 268 6.33 13.84 -21.36
CA ILE A 268 5.04 13.17 -21.35
C ILE A 268 4.86 12.36 -22.65
N ALA A 269 4.53 11.08 -22.51
CA ALA A 269 4.20 10.16 -23.59
C ALA A 269 2.89 9.45 -23.23
N HIS A 270 2.04 9.14 -24.21
CA HIS A 270 0.74 8.47 -23.97
C HIS A 270 -0.16 9.14 -22.90
N GLN A 271 -0.06 10.47 -22.73
CA GLN A 271 -0.68 11.21 -21.61
C GLN A 271 -0.31 10.62 -20.24
N CYS A 272 0.95 10.20 -20.11
CA CYS A 272 1.56 9.64 -18.92
C CYS A 272 2.89 10.38 -18.68
N GLN A 273 3.15 10.77 -17.43
CA GLN A 273 4.53 11.05 -17.02
C GLN A 273 5.12 9.74 -16.49
N TYR A 274 6.28 9.36 -17.02
CA TYR A 274 7.00 8.16 -16.63
C TYR A 274 7.97 8.45 -15.49
N PHE A 275 7.89 7.63 -14.45
CA PHE A 275 8.78 7.67 -13.30
C PHE A 275 9.48 6.33 -13.16
N TRP A 276 10.74 6.38 -12.76
CA TRP A 276 11.62 5.24 -12.65
C TRP A 276 12.15 5.09 -11.23
N GLU A 277 12.24 3.85 -10.82
CA GLU A 277 12.89 3.40 -9.60
C GLU A 277 13.93 2.35 -9.96
N ALA A 278 15.03 2.31 -9.21
CA ALA A 278 16.03 1.28 -9.38
C ALA A 278 16.78 1.00 -8.08
N PHE A 279 16.90 -0.28 -7.73
CA PHE A 279 17.48 -0.71 -6.47
C PHE A 279 18.47 -1.85 -6.70
N PRO A 280 19.65 -1.83 -6.04
CA PRO A 280 20.43 -3.05 -5.85
C PRO A 280 19.56 -4.14 -5.21
N ALA A 281 19.69 -5.36 -5.69
CA ALA A 281 18.95 -6.52 -5.19
C ALA A 281 19.87 -7.75 -5.14
N LYS A 282 19.50 -8.77 -4.38
CA LYS A 282 20.28 -10.01 -4.23
C LYS A 282 20.61 -10.68 -5.57
N ASP A 283 19.67 -10.68 -6.50
CA ASP A 283 19.80 -11.35 -7.80
C ASP A 283 20.20 -10.41 -8.96
N GLY A 284 20.64 -9.18 -8.66
CA GLY A 284 21.06 -8.21 -9.67
C GLY A 284 20.59 -6.79 -9.34
N ARG A 285 19.98 -6.12 -10.31
CA ARG A 285 19.36 -4.81 -10.10
C ARG A 285 17.89 -4.88 -10.48
N THR A 286 17.04 -4.39 -9.60
CA THR A 286 15.61 -4.24 -9.87
C THR A 286 15.37 -2.85 -10.43
N THR A 287 14.64 -2.74 -11.53
CA THR A 287 14.21 -1.45 -12.07
C THR A 287 12.71 -1.48 -12.38
N TYR A 288 12.02 -0.41 -12.01
CA TYR A 288 10.60 -0.22 -12.24
C TYR A 288 10.36 1.03 -13.09
N LEU A 289 9.33 0.94 -13.93
CA LEU A 289 8.68 2.07 -14.58
C LEU A 289 7.25 2.14 -14.06
N PHE A 290 6.85 3.31 -13.58
CA PHE A 290 5.48 3.56 -13.12
C PHE A 290 4.93 4.90 -13.59
N THR A 291 3.60 5.03 -13.53
CA THR A 291 2.89 6.25 -13.89
C THR A 291 1.56 6.38 -13.15
N TYR A 292 1.15 7.62 -12.85
CA TYR A 292 -0.12 7.93 -12.21
C TYR A 292 -1.18 8.32 -13.25
N LEU A 293 -2.34 7.68 -13.18
CA LEU A 293 -3.44 7.77 -14.13
C LEU A 293 -4.79 7.89 -13.40
N ASP A 294 -5.84 8.17 -14.16
CA ASP A 294 -7.23 7.91 -13.77
C ASP A 294 -7.69 6.55 -14.31
N ALA A 295 -8.92 6.14 -14.00
CA ALA A 295 -9.54 4.92 -14.54
C ALA A 295 -10.35 5.16 -15.83
N ASP A 296 -9.85 6.02 -16.73
CA ASP A 296 -10.47 6.25 -18.04
C ASP A 296 -10.24 5.06 -19.01
N PRO A 297 -11.28 4.59 -19.74
CA PRO A 297 -11.17 3.49 -20.70
C PRO A 297 -10.11 3.66 -21.81
N LYS A 298 -9.68 4.89 -22.11
CA LYS A 298 -8.65 5.17 -23.14
C LYS A 298 -7.22 5.00 -22.64
N ARG A 299 -7.00 4.77 -21.34
CA ARG A 299 -5.65 4.58 -20.77
C ARG A 299 -4.90 3.40 -21.37
N ILE A 300 -3.58 3.46 -21.31
CA ILE A 300 -2.69 2.38 -21.77
C ILE A 300 -2.89 1.10 -20.94
N THR A 301 -2.44 -0.02 -21.50
CA THR A 301 -2.33 -1.31 -20.81
C THR A 301 -0.98 -1.43 -20.08
N LEU A 302 -0.86 -2.41 -19.17
CA LEU A 302 0.42 -2.81 -18.59
C LEU A 302 1.36 -3.37 -19.67
N ALA A 303 0.83 -4.05 -20.69
CA ALA A 303 1.64 -4.49 -21.82
C ALA A 303 2.23 -3.33 -22.63
N ASP A 304 1.46 -2.27 -22.88
CA ASP A 304 1.96 -1.05 -23.52
C ASP A 304 3.06 -0.39 -22.65
N LEU A 305 2.83 -0.30 -21.33
CA LEU A 305 3.81 0.26 -20.40
C LEU A 305 5.10 -0.58 -20.35
N PHE A 306 5.00 -1.91 -20.42
CA PHE A 306 6.17 -2.80 -20.50
C PHE A 306 6.97 -2.61 -21.78
N GLU A 307 6.29 -2.33 -22.89
CA GLU A 307 6.96 -2.06 -24.16
C GLU A 307 7.81 -0.79 -24.06
N ASP A 308 7.25 0.26 -23.44
CA ASP A 308 7.98 1.48 -23.13
C ASP A 308 9.12 1.25 -22.13
N TYR A 309 8.91 0.41 -21.12
CA TYR A 309 9.95 0.02 -20.17
C TYR A 309 11.16 -0.58 -20.90
N PHE A 310 10.97 -1.59 -21.75
CA PHE A 310 12.09 -2.21 -22.47
C PHE A 310 12.73 -1.26 -23.47
N ARG A 311 11.96 -0.39 -24.12
CA ARG A 311 12.46 0.61 -25.06
C ARG A 311 13.36 1.66 -24.38
N LEU A 312 13.01 2.08 -23.17
CA LEU A 312 13.66 3.17 -22.44
C LEU A 312 14.72 2.70 -21.43
N LEU A 313 14.68 1.43 -21.00
CA LEU A 313 15.64 0.87 -20.05
C LEU A 313 17.11 1.07 -20.48
N PRO A 314 17.48 0.95 -21.77
CA PRO A 314 18.86 1.19 -22.19
C PRO A 314 19.36 2.60 -21.92
N GLU A 315 18.53 3.61 -22.16
CA GLU A 315 18.86 5.01 -21.88
C GLU A 315 18.90 5.27 -20.38
N TYR A 316 17.94 4.72 -19.63
CA TYR A 316 17.82 4.91 -18.19
C TYR A 316 19.02 4.36 -17.41
N GLN A 317 19.43 3.12 -17.72
CA GLN A 317 20.50 2.42 -17.01
C GLN A 317 21.84 2.42 -17.75
N ASN A 318 21.92 3.07 -18.91
CA ASN A 318 23.11 3.10 -19.78
C ASN A 318 23.64 1.68 -20.06
N VAL A 319 22.77 0.78 -20.53
CA VAL A 319 23.06 -0.64 -20.77
C VAL A 319 22.33 -1.12 -22.02
N SER A 320 22.86 -2.12 -22.73
CA SER A 320 22.11 -2.74 -23.83
C SER A 320 21.26 -3.91 -23.35
N LEU A 321 20.06 -4.12 -23.93
CA LEU A 321 19.17 -5.21 -23.52
C LEU A 321 19.79 -6.61 -23.72
N ASP A 322 20.65 -6.78 -24.73
CA ASP A 322 21.36 -8.05 -25.00
C ASP A 322 22.40 -8.40 -23.94
N GLN A 323 22.79 -7.44 -23.10
CA GLN A 323 23.70 -7.67 -21.96
C GLN A 323 22.95 -8.12 -20.70
N LEU A 324 21.62 -8.04 -20.70
CA LEU A 324 20.81 -8.30 -19.52
C LEU A 324 20.28 -9.73 -19.49
N GLU A 325 20.54 -10.42 -18.38
CA GLU A 325 19.88 -11.68 -18.04
C GLU A 325 18.69 -11.36 -17.13
N PHE A 326 17.49 -11.34 -17.69
CA PHE A 326 16.26 -11.11 -16.92
C PHE A 326 15.94 -12.31 -16.04
N VAL A 327 15.85 -12.07 -14.73
CA VAL A 327 15.58 -13.10 -13.72
C VAL A 327 14.09 -13.22 -13.44
N ARG A 328 13.41 -12.07 -13.33
CA ARG A 328 11.98 -12.00 -13.01
C ARG A 328 11.39 -10.67 -13.46
N ALA A 329 10.07 -10.65 -13.58
CA ALA A 329 9.30 -9.45 -13.89
C ALA A 329 8.19 -9.23 -12.86
N LEU A 330 7.84 -7.96 -12.64
CA LEU A 330 6.75 -7.50 -11.80
C LEU A 330 5.85 -6.59 -12.62
N PHE A 331 4.55 -6.70 -12.40
CA PHE A 331 3.56 -5.76 -12.91
C PHE A 331 2.34 -5.75 -12.00
N GLY A 332 1.68 -4.60 -11.98
CA GLY A 332 0.46 -4.42 -11.23
C GLY A 332 -0.12 -3.05 -11.39
N PHE A 333 -1.32 -2.89 -10.84
CA PHE A 333 -1.98 -1.60 -10.75
C PHE A 333 -2.60 -1.40 -9.38
N PHE A 334 -2.45 -0.20 -8.85
CA PHE A 334 -2.85 0.16 -7.49
C PHE A 334 -3.86 1.30 -7.53
N PRO A 335 -5.15 1.03 -7.26
CA PRO A 335 -6.16 2.06 -7.21
C PRO A 335 -6.09 2.87 -5.91
N SER A 336 -6.14 4.20 -6.01
CA SER A 336 -6.33 5.11 -4.88
C SER A 336 -7.74 5.70 -4.87
N TYR A 337 -8.32 5.80 -3.69
CA TYR A 337 -9.64 6.39 -3.47
C TYR A 337 -9.51 7.49 -2.42
N ARG A 338 -10.01 8.69 -2.72
CA ARG A 338 -9.98 9.84 -1.78
C ARG A 338 -10.75 9.56 -0.50
N GLN A 339 -11.84 8.79 -0.60
CA GLN A 339 -12.60 8.31 0.55
C GLN A 339 -11.93 7.07 1.14
N SER A 340 -10.74 7.27 1.71
CA SER A 340 -9.99 6.26 2.46
C SER A 340 -9.31 6.91 3.69
N PRO A 341 -9.03 6.16 4.78
CA PRO A 341 -9.29 4.73 4.96
C PRO A 341 -10.77 4.35 4.93
N LEU A 342 -11.09 3.20 4.34
CA LEU A 342 -12.44 2.67 4.21
C LEU A 342 -12.96 2.24 5.59
N ARG A 343 -14.18 2.67 5.92
CA ARG A 343 -14.88 2.24 7.13
C ARG A 343 -15.94 1.22 6.76
N SER A 344 -16.06 0.17 7.57
CA SER A 344 -17.13 -0.81 7.41
C SER A 344 -18.50 -0.13 7.54
N PRO A 345 -19.49 -0.48 6.72
CA PRO A 345 -20.89 -0.18 6.97
C PRO A 345 -21.56 -1.19 7.92
N TRP A 346 -20.83 -2.22 8.37
CA TRP A 346 -21.33 -3.31 9.21
C TRP A 346 -20.56 -3.42 10.53
N ASP A 347 -21.25 -3.92 11.55
CA ASP A 347 -20.62 -4.38 12.78
C ASP A 347 -19.67 -5.54 12.51
N ARG A 348 -18.72 -5.75 13.43
CA ARG A 348 -17.82 -6.92 13.49
C ARG A 348 -16.94 -7.12 12.25
N LEU A 349 -16.73 -6.07 11.45
CA LEU A 349 -15.87 -6.09 10.26
C LEU A 349 -14.92 -4.91 10.26
N LEU A 350 -13.63 -5.18 10.01
CA LEU A 350 -12.60 -4.15 9.88
C LEU A 350 -11.75 -4.39 8.64
N PHE A 351 -11.59 -3.36 7.80
CA PHE A 351 -10.65 -3.38 6.68
C PHE A 351 -9.24 -3.08 7.20
N VAL A 352 -8.22 -3.81 6.75
CA VAL A 352 -6.81 -3.62 7.13
C VAL A 352 -5.92 -3.73 5.89
N GLY A 353 -4.77 -3.06 5.91
CA GLY A 353 -3.84 -3.01 4.76
C GLY A 353 -4.51 -2.42 3.53
N ASP A 354 -4.18 -2.95 2.35
CA ASP A 354 -4.67 -2.45 1.07
C ASP A 354 -6.21 -2.49 0.93
N SER A 355 -6.92 -3.36 1.67
CA SER A 355 -8.39 -3.38 1.69
C SER A 355 -8.95 -2.08 2.27
N SER A 356 -8.25 -1.47 3.23
CA SER A 356 -8.64 -0.19 3.83
C SER A 356 -8.30 1.01 2.92
N GLY A 357 -7.31 0.90 2.04
CA GLY A 357 -6.80 2.04 1.29
C GLY A 357 -6.07 3.07 2.17
N ALA A 358 -5.53 2.65 3.32
CA ALA A 358 -4.82 3.52 4.26
C ALA A 358 -3.39 3.88 3.85
N GLN A 359 -2.87 3.29 2.78
CA GLN A 359 -1.56 3.61 2.20
C GLN A 359 -1.57 4.94 1.45
N SER A 360 -0.39 5.52 1.27
CA SER A 360 -0.20 6.75 0.50
C SER A 360 -0.56 6.56 -0.98
N PRO A 361 -1.28 7.53 -1.59
CA PRO A 361 -1.51 7.56 -3.03
C PRO A 361 -0.26 7.94 -3.84
N LEU A 362 0.87 8.28 -3.20
CA LEU A 362 2.15 8.51 -3.88
C LEU A 362 2.96 7.21 -3.95
N SER A 363 3.35 6.64 -2.81
CA SER A 363 4.20 5.43 -2.80
C SER A 363 3.45 4.13 -3.08
N PHE A 364 2.14 4.07 -2.79
CA PHE A 364 1.35 2.84 -2.77
C PHE A 364 1.96 1.70 -1.92
N GLY A 365 2.81 2.04 -0.93
CA GLY A 365 3.53 1.06 -0.10
C GLY A 365 2.65 0.38 0.96
N GLY A 366 1.92 -0.68 0.57
CA GLY A 366 1.06 -1.44 1.50
C GLY A 366 1.81 -2.09 2.67
N PHE A 367 3.04 -2.57 2.44
CA PHE A 367 3.88 -3.17 3.48
C PHE A 367 4.33 -2.15 4.54
N GLY A 368 4.91 -1.02 4.11
CA GLY A 368 5.32 0.06 5.02
C GLY A 368 4.13 0.61 5.82
N ALA A 369 3.00 0.87 5.14
CA ALA A 369 1.77 1.30 5.80
C ALA A 369 1.25 0.28 6.84
N MET A 370 1.33 -1.02 6.54
CA MET A 370 0.95 -2.09 7.47
C MET A 370 1.83 -2.07 8.72
N LEU A 371 3.17 -2.03 8.56
CA LEU A 371 4.09 -2.00 9.70
C LEU A 371 3.91 -0.75 10.55
N ARG A 372 3.84 0.42 9.92
CA ARG A 372 3.60 1.70 10.58
C ARG A 372 2.37 1.66 11.48
N HIS A 373 1.28 1.03 11.03
CA HIS A 373 0.04 0.95 11.80
C HIS A 373 -0.12 -0.31 12.67
N LEU A 374 0.81 -1.27 12.60
CA LEU A 374 0.69 -2.58 13.23
C LEU A 374 0.49 -2.50 14.75
N LYS A 375 1.28 -1.64 15.43
CA LYS A 375 1.22 -1.44 16.88
C LYS A 375 -0.13 -0.88 17.32
N ARG A 376 -0.56 0.25 16.74
CA ARG A 376 -1.85 0.87 17.09
C ARG A 376 -3.06 0.00 16.76
N LEU A 377 -2.99 -0.77 15.66
CA LEU A 377 -4.08 -1.63 15.23
C LEU A 377 -4.19 -2.87 16.10
N SER A 378 -3.08 -3.56 16.39
CA SER A 378 -3.09 -4.73 17.27
C SER A 378 -3.58 -4.38 18.68
N GLN A 379 -3.07 -3.29 19.26
CA GLN A 379 -3.52 -2.79 20.57
C GLN A 379 -5.00 -2.38 20.54
N GLY A 380 -5.43 -1.70 19.48
CA GLY A 380 -6.81 -1.28 19.31
C GLY A 380 -7.80 -2.41 19.17
N ILE A 381 -7.46 -3.40 18.35
CA ILE A 381 -8.28 -4.61 18.17
C ILE A 381 -8.34 -5.39 19.49
N ASN A 382 -7.22 -5.51 20.22
CA ASN A 382 -7.21 -6.09 21.55
C ASN A 382 -8.16 -5.37 22.52
N ASP A 383 -8.10 -4.04 22.58
CA ASP A 383 -8.98 -3.25 23.46
C ASP A 383 -10.45 -3.37 23.03
N ALA A 384 -10.73 -3.40 21.72
CA ALA A 384 -12.08 -3.62 21.19
C ALA A 384 -12.62 -5.01 21.56
N LEU A 385 -11.83 -6.07 21.39
CA LEU A 385 -12.23 -7.44 21.72
C LEU A 385 -12.43 -7.66 23.22
N LYS A 386 -11.58 -7.07 24.08
CA LYS A 386 -11.73 -7.15 25.56
C LYS A 386 -13.02 -6.55 26.06
N ASN A 387 -13.49 -5.49 25.41
CA ASN A 387 -14.65 -4.71 25.84
C ASN A 387 -15.90 -4.93 24.96
N ASP A 388 -15.84 -5.89 24.02
CA ASP A 388 -16.86 -6.15 23.00
C ASP A 388 -17.30 -4.90 22.21
N LEU A 389 -16.37 -3.97 21.97
CA LEU A 389 -16.58 -2.74 21.19
C LEU A 389 -16.45 -3.04 19.69
N LEU A 390 -17.27 -3.96 19.19
CA LEU A 390 -17.22 -4.47 17.83
C LEU A 390 -18.30 -3.87 16.91
N SER A 391 -18.88 -2.73 17.30
CA SER A 391 -19.81 -1.98 16.46
C SER A 391 -19.09 -1.30 15.29
N GLN A 392 -19.84 -0.98 14.24
CA GLN A 392 -19.39 -0.17 13.12
C GLN A 392 -18.72 1.12 13.59
N LYS A 393 -19.32 1.81 14.57
CA LYS A 393 -18.79 3.06 15.14
C LYS A 393 -17.43 2.83 15.79
N SER A 394 -17.35 1.87 16.72
CA SER A 394 -16.15 1.59 17.50
C SER A 394 -14.99 1.08 16.64
N LEU A 395 -15.27 0.18 15.69
CA LEU A 395 -14.25 -0.32 14.75
C LEU A 395 -13.82 0.78 13.76
N GLY A 396 -14.74 1.67 13.37
CA GLY A 396 -14.43 2.82 12.52
C GLY A 396 -13.40 3.79 13.11
N GLU A 397 -13.26 3.84 14.44
CA GLU A 397 -12.24 4.64 15.12
C GLU A 397 -10.83 4.07 14.97
N LEU A 398 -10.69 2.78 14.65
CA LEU A 398 -9.39 2.16 14.30
C LEU A 398 -8.90 2.57 12.92
N MET A 399 -9.78 3.11 12.07
CA MET A 399 -9.46 3.64 10.75
C MET A 399 -9.82 5.14 10.70
N PRO A 400 -9.05 5.98 11.41
CA PRO A 400 -9.31 7.41 11.47
C PRO A 400 -8.99 8.06 10.13
N TYR A 401 -9.56 9.25 9.95
CA TYR A 401 -9.18 10.15 8.86
C TYR A 401 -7.72 10.60 9.05
N GLN A 402 -6.93 10.56 7.97
CA GLN A 402 -5.50 10.88 7.98
C GLN A 402 -5.23 12.09 7.07
N PRO A 403 -5.21 13.33 7.61
CA PRO A 403 -4.98 14.52 6.81
C PRO A 403 -3.58 14.56 6.17
N ASN A 404 -2.55 14.05 6.85
CA ASN A 404 -1.19 13.92 6.30
C ASN A 404 -1.14 13.13 5.00
N LEU A 405 -1.91 12.04 4.89
CA LEU A 405 -2.03 11.29 3.64
C LEU A 405 -2.98 11.97 2.67
N SER A 406 -4.09 12.55 3.15
CA SER A 406 -5.08 13.20 2.28
C SER A 406 -4.51 14.41 1.52
N VAL A 407 -3.59 15.16 2.12
CA VAL A 407 -2.91 16.28 1.43
C VAL A 407 -2.00 15.80 0.29
N THR A 408 -1.56 14.53 0.30
CA THR A 408 -0.69 14.00 -0.77
C THR A 408 -1.43 13.83 -2.10
N TRP A 409 -2.77 13.75 -2.07
CA TRP A 409 -3.59 13.55 -3.27
C TRP A 409 -3.44 14.68 -4.29
N LEU A 410 -3.21 15.92 -3.83
CA LEU A 410 -2.94 17.04 -4.74
C LEU A 410 -1.64 16.82 -5.54
N PHE A 411 -0.60 16.26 -4.92
CA PHE A 411 0.65 15.97 -5.60
C PHE A 411 0.46 14.84 -6.63
N GLN A 412 -0.24 13.76 -6.26
CA GLN A 412 -0.58 12.69 -7.20
C GLN A 412 -1.32 13.24 -8.43
N ARG A 413 -2.33 14.08 -8.20
CA ARG A 413 -3.12 14.70 -9.27
C ARG A 413 -2.29 15.65 -10.14
N ALA A 414 -1.31 16.35 -9.57
CA ALA A 414 -0.40 17.20 -10.30
C ALA A 414 0.69 16.41 -11.07
N MET A 415 0.95 15.15 -10.69
CA MET A 415 1.82 14.21 -11.40
C MET A 415 1.09 13.42 -12.51
N MET A 416 -0.24 13.59 -12.62
CA MET A 416 -1.07 12.93 -13.62
C MET A 416 -1.40 13.89 -14.78
N VAL A 417 -1.51 13.33 -15.99
CA VAL A 417 -2.02 14.03 -17.18
C VAL A 417 -3.43 13.50 -17.48
N PRO A 418 -4.50 14.32 -17.34
CA PRO A 418 -5.85 13.93 -17.74
C PRO A 418 -5.93 13.65 -19.26
N VAL A 419 -6.70 12.64 -19.66
CA VAL A 419 -6.75 12.11 -21.04
C VAL A 419 -7.01 13.21 -22.11
N GLU A 420 -7.90 14.15 -21.81
CA GLU A 420 -8.29 15.19 -22.77
C GLU A 420 -7.48 16.50 -22.63
N GLN A 421 -6.53 16.55 -21.69
CA GLN A 421 -5.78 17.77 -21.41
C GLN A 421 -4.47 17.83 -22.20
N LYS A 422 -4.25 18.95 -22.90
CA LYS A 422 -2.97 19.27 -23.53
C LYS A 422 -2.08 19.98 -22.53
N ILE A 423 -1.07 19.26 -22.04
CA ILE A 423 -0.06 19.77 -21.12
C ILE A 423 1.28 19.86 -21.87
N ALA A 424 2.10 20.88 -21.57
CA ALA A 424 3.42 20.99 -22.18
C ALA A 424 4.28 19.76 -21.85
N PRO A 425 5.08 19.22 -22.80
CA PRO A 425 5.72 17.91 -22.65
C PRO A 425 6.56 17.71 -21.38
N ASN A 426 7.21 18.76 -20.88
CA ASN A 426 8.07 18.71 -19.68
C ASN A 426 7.45 19.38 -18.45
N GLN A 427 6.16 19.73 -18.47
CA GLN A 427 5.54 20.51 -17.37
C GLN A 427 5.63 19.79 -16.02
N ILE A 428 5.39 18.47 -15.99
CA ILE A 428 5.44 17.70 -14.73
C ILE A 428 6.88 17.59 -14.22
N ASN A 429 7.85 17.35 -15.10
CA ASN A 429 9.28 17.36 -14.71
C ASN A 429 9.71 18.71 -14.13
N GLN A 430 9.32 19.82 -14.77
CA GLN A 430 9.62 21.17 -14.27
C GLN A 430 8.95 21.44 -12.92
N LEU A 431 7.69 21.00 -12.75
CA LEU A 431 6.97 21.10 -11.49
C LEU A 431 7.71 20.37 -10.37
N LEU A 432 8.06 19.12 -10.60
CA LEU A 432 8.71 18.28 -9.59
C LEU A 432 10.13 18.75 -9.29
N SER A 433 10.89 19.17 -10.30
CA SER A 433 12.19 19.81 -10.12
C SER A 433 12.11 20.98 -9.15
N GLY A 434 11.11 21.86 -9.29
CA GLY A 434 10.94 23.01 -8.41
C GLY A 434 10.56 22.66 -6.98
N VAL A 435 9.61 21.74 -6.83
CA VAL A 435 9.15 21.28 -5.51
C VAL A 435 10.28 20.57 -4.77
N PHE A 436 11.00 19.65 -5.42
CA PHE A 436 12.11 18.92 -4.80
C PHE A 436 13.33 19.81 -4.53
N GLN A 437 13.64 20.78 -5.39
CA GLN A 437 14.66 21.78 -5.07
C GLN A 437 14.27 22.58 -3.82
N GLY A 438 13.01 23.01 -3.73
CA GLY A 438 12.48 23.71 -2.57
C GLY A 438 12.63 22.90 -1.29
N MET A 439 12.29 21.60 -1.32
CA MET A 439 12.44 20.70 -0.18
C MET A 439 13.91 20.43 0.16
N ALA A 440 14.76 20.18 -0.84
CA ALA A 440 16.18 19.90 -0.64
C ALA A 440 16.90 21.08 0.03
N ASP A 441 16.60 22.31 -0.38
CA ASP A 441 17.16 23.50 0.25
C ASP A 441 16.65 23.73 1.70
N LEU A 442 15.49 23.18 2.05
CA LEU A 442 14.95 23.20 3.43
C LEU A 442 15.54 22.09 4.30
N GLY A 443 16.23 21.11 3.68
CA GLY A 443 16.96 20.03 4.33
C GLY A 443 16.13 18.80 4.69
N ASP A 444 16.82 17.81 5.25
CA ASP A 444 16.28 16.49 5.62
C ASP A 444 15.02 16.52 6.50
N PRO A 445 14.84 17.45 7.48
CA PRO A 445 13.62 17.52 8.28
C PRO A 445 12.35 17.84 7.49
N VAL A 446 12.48 18.28 6.23
CA VAL A 446 11.35 18.50 5.30
C VAL A 446 11.31 17.41 4.24
N LEU A 447 12.45 17.08 3.64
CA LEU A 447 12.52 16.14 2.52
C LEU A 447 12.25 14.69 2.93
N LYS A 448 12.86 14.19 4.01
CA LYS A 448 12.71 12.78 4.43
C LYS A 448 11.26 12.44 4.83
N PRO A 449 10.57 13.25 5.68
CA PRO A 449 9.18 13.00 6.02
C PRO A 449 8.24 12.90 4.80
N PHE A 450 8.49 13.71 3.77
CA PHE A 450 7.70 13.66 2.54
C PHE A 450 7.90 12.33 1.79
N LEU A 451 9.15 11.87 1.68
CA LEU A 451 9.50 10.64 0.99
C LEU A 451 9.06 9.35 1.73
N GLN A 452 8.81 9.44 3.04
CA GLN A 452 8.34 8.32 3.88
C GLN A 452 6.83 8.36 4.13
N ASP A 453 6.08 9.17 3.37
CA ASP A 453 4.63 9.34 3.53
C ASP A 453 4.19 9.78 4.94
N VAL A 454 5.06 10.46 5.68
CA VAL A 454 4.78 11.04 7.00
C VAL A 454 4.66 12.56 6.87
N VAL A 455 3.95 13.07 5.85
CA VAL A 455 3.89 14.52 5.55
C VAL A 455 3.43 15.33 6.76
N GLN A 456 4.30 16.24 7.21
CA GLN A 456 4.06 17.11 8.36
C GLN A 456 3.60 18.50 7.93
N PHE A 457 2.75 19.13 8.75
CA PHE A 457 2.23 20.47 8.48
C PHE A 457 3.36 21.48 8.22
N SER A 458 4.34 21.56 9.14
CA SER A 458 5.42 22.54 9.07
C SER A 458 6.30 22.37 7.83
N GLY A 459 6.65 21.14 7.48
CA GLY A 459 7.43 20.82 6.28
C GLY A 459 6.68 21.19 4.99
N LEU A 460 5.39 20.84 4.92
CA LEU A 460 4.53 21.19 3.79
C LEU A 460 4.35 22.71 3.66
N SER A 461 4.06 23.43 4.74
CA SER A 461 3.90 24.89 4.73
C SER A 461 5.16 25.60 4.24
N LYS A 462 6.34 25.20 4.75
CA LYS A 462 7.63 25.77 4.33
C LYS A 462 7.89 25.51 2.85
N THR A 463 7.60 24.30 2.37
CA THR A 463 7.77 23.92 0.96
C THR A 463 6.86 24.73 0.04
N LEU A 464 5.58 24.86 0.38
CA LEU A 464 4.62 25.64 -0.40
C LEU A 464 4.98 27.13 -0.44
N TRP A 465 5.34 27.71 0.71
CA TRP A 465 5.80 29.09 0.80
C TRP A 465 7.03 29.33 -0.07
N LYS A 466 8.06 28.49 0.08
CA LYS A 466 9.30 28.59 -0.67
C LYS A 466 9.05 28.47 -2.17
N THR A 467 8.30 27.45 -2.60
CA THR A 467 7.96 27.22 -4.01
C THR A 467 7.17 28.38 -4.60
N SER A 468 6.26 28.99 -3.83
CA SER A 468 5.47 30.14 -4.28
C SER A 468 6.32 31.38 -4.56
N ILE A 469 7.43 31.55 -3.83
CA ILE A 469 8.37 32.68 -4.02
C ILE A 469 9.37 32.37 -5.13
N THR A 470 9.97 31.19 -5.13
CA THR A 470 11.03 30.85 -6.08
C THR A 470 10.48 30.50 -7.46
N GLN A 471 9.24 30.01 -7.53
CA GLN A 471 8.60 29.55 -8.77
C GLN A 471 7.13 29.98 -8.88
N PRO A 472 6.82 31.30 -8.88
CA PRO A 472 5.43 31.78 -8.89
C PRO A 472 4.63 31.30 -10.11
N GLY A 473 5.30 31.18 -11.28
CA GLY A 473 4.67 30.67 -12.50
C GLY A 473 4.23 29.20 -12.44
N LEU A 474 4.83 28.40 -11.56
CA LEU A 474 4.50 26.98 -11.39
C LEU A 474 3.14 26.81 -10.71
N VAL A 475 2.83 27.62 -9.69
CA VAL A 475 1.51 27.59 -9.01
C VAL A 475 0.38 27.89 -10.00
N PHE A 476 0.57 28.88 -10.87
CA PHE A 476 -0.42 29.20 -11.92
C PHE A 476 -0.62 28.09 -12.94
N LYS A 477 0.41 27.27 -13.23
CA LYS A 477 0.31 26.11 -14.13
C LYS A 477 -0.43 24.93 -13.50
N ILE A 478 -0.39 24.78 -12.18
CA ILE A 478 -1.11 23.71 -11.46
C ILE A 478 -2.63 23.92 -11.49
N ILE A 479 -3.11 25.17 -11.38
CA ILE A 479 -4.55 25.47 -11.31
C ILE A 479 -5.35 24.89 -12.48
N PRO A 480 -4.99 25.10 -13.76
CA PRO A 480 -5.72 24.52 -14.88
C PRO A 480 -5.53 23.00 -15.00
N GLN A 481 -4.45 22.43 -14.46
CA GLN A 481 -4.20 20.98 -14.48
C GLN A 481 -5.03 20.24 -13.42
N VAL A 482 -5.04 20.76 -12.20
CA VAL A 482 -5.71 20.14 -11.06
C VAL A 482 -7.19 20.51 -11.04
N GLY A 483 -7.51 21.78 -11.30
CA GLY A 483 -8.86 22.35 -11.19
C GLY A 483 -9.14 22.99 -9.83
N LEU A 484 -10.02 24.01 -9.80
CA LEU A 484 -10.36 24.76 -8.60
C LEU A 484 -11.07 23.94 -7.50
N PRO A 485 -12.10 23.12 -7.79
CA PRO A 485 -12.80 22.38 -6.73
C PRO A 485 -11.88 21.40 -5.96
N PRO A 486 -11.00 20.63 -6.63
CA PRO A 486 -9.94 19.86 -5.97
C PRO A 486 -9.04 20.67 -5.03
N LEU A 487 -8.65 21.89 -5.42
CA LEU A 487 -7.79 22.76 -4.60
C LEU A 487 -8.52 23.23 -3.33
N VAL A 488 -9.81 23.61 -3.45
CA VAL A 488 -10.63 24.00 -2.30
C VAL A 488 -10.79 22.84 -1.33
N ASN A 489 -11.07 21.63 -1.83
CA ASN A 489 -11.16 20.45 -0.98
C ASN A 489 -9.81 20.14 -0.30
N TRP A 490 -8.70 20.30 -1.02
CA TRP A 490 -7.37 20.12 -0.45
C TRP A 490 -7.07 21.09 0.70
N MET A 491 -7.54 22.34 0.63
CA MET A 491 -7.38 23.30 1.73
C MET A 491 -7.99 22.80 3.03
N GLN A 492 -9.10 22.05 2.98
CA GLN A 492 -9.70 21.44 4.16
C GLN A 492 -8.77 20.38 4.77
N HIS A 493 -8.12 19.56 3.94
CA HIS A 493 -7.13 18.58 4.40
C HIS A 493 -5.91 19.26 5.02
N TYR A 494 -5.42 20.34 4.40
CA TYR A 494 -4.30 21.13 4.89
C TYR A 494 -4.57 21.81 6.24
N ILE A 495 -5.76 22.41 6.41
CA ILE A 495 -6.17 22.99 7.70
C ILE A 495 -6.27 21.90 8.78
N ASN A 496 -6.89 20.76 8.46
CA ASN A 496 -6.98 19.64 9.39
C ASN A 496 -5.60 19.08 9.76
N LEU A 497 -4.63 19.07 8.84
CA LEU A 497 -3.25 18.68 9.13
C LEU A 497 -2.64 19.61 10.20
N GLY A 498 -2.86 20.92 10.10
CA GLY A 498 -2.46 21.90 11.12
C GLY A 498 -3.17 21.68 12.46
N ILE A 499 -4.49 21.42 12.44
CA ILE A 499 -5.27 21.11 13.65
C ILE A 499 -4.74 19.84 14.34
N TYR A 500 -4.49 18.77 13.58
CA TYR A 500 -4.01 17.50 14.14
C TYR A 500 -2.60 17.65 14.72
N THR A 501 -1.74 18.43 14.04
CA THR A 501 -0.41 18.78 14.54
C THR A 501 -0.49 19.50 15.89
N ALA A 502 -1.42 20.43 16.05
CA ALA A 502 -1.62 21.16 17.31
C ALA A 502 -2.23 20.28 18.42
N LEU A 503 -3.10 19.32 18.06
CA LEU A 503 -3.75 18.42 19.02
C LEU A 503 -2.87 17.26 19.47
N CYS A 504 -1.86 16.87 18.69
CA CYS A 504 -0.95 15.77 19.04
C CYS A 504 -0.30 15.93 20.45
N PRO A 505 0.37 17.05 20.80
CA PRO A 505 0.94 17.22 22.13
C PRO A 505 -0.13 17.29 23.24
N VAL A 506 -1.33 17.78 22.93
CA VAL A 506 -2.46 17.78 23.88
C VAL A 506 -2.88 16.35 24.18
N GLY A 507 -2.99 15.49 23.17
CA GLY A 507 -3.31 14.07 23.32
C GLY A 507 -2.31 13.34 24.22
N GLN A 508 -1.02 13.62 24.06
CA GLN A 508 0.04 13.07 24.90
C GLN A 508 -0.09 13.55 26.36
N ALA A 509 -0.35 14.83 26.58
CA ALA A 509 -0.49 15.42 27.91
C ALA A 509 -1.68 14.87 28.70
N ILE A 510 -2.78 14.50 28.03
CA ILE A 510 -3.99 13.97 28.68
C ILE A 510 -3.96 12.46 28.91
N ASN A 511 -2.92 11.73 28.47
CA ASN A 511 -2.90 10.26 28.52
C ASN A 511 -3.06 9.71 29.95
N SER A 512 -2.46 10.37 30.95
CA SER A 512 -2.62 10.03 32.37
C SER A 512 -4.05 10.21 32.89
N TRP A 513 -4.79 11.17 32.34
CA TRP A 513 -6.20 11.37 32.64
C TRP A 513 -7.07 10.32 31.93
N VAL A 514 -6.76 9.98 30.67
CA VAL A 514 -7.46 8.93 29.91
C VAL A 514 -7.45 7.60 30.67
N ASN A 515 -6.34 7.23 31.30
CA ASN A 515 -6.23 6.00 32.08
C ASN A 515 -7.15 5.93 33.33
N ARG A 516 -7.79 7.04 33.72
CA ARG A 516 -8.76 7.10 34.84
C ARG A 516 -10.21 7.01 34.39
N LEU A 517 -10.48 7.01 33.08
CA LEU A 517 -11.84 6.98 32.53
C LEU A 517 -12.44 5.56 32.55
N PRO A 518 -13.76 5.41 32.40
CA PRO A 518 -14.38 4.13 32.10
C PRO A 518 -13.82 3.50 30.82
N LEU A 519 -13.72 2.17 30.75
CA LEU A 519 -13.04 1.45 29.67
C LEU A 519 -13.50 1.84 28.25
N SER A 520 -14.80 2.05 28.04
CA SER A 520 -15.33 2.50 26.75
C SER A 520 -14.83 3.89 26.36
N GLN A 521 -14.73 4.82 27.31
CA GLN A 521 -14.17 6.14 27.08
C GLN A 521 -12.65 6.10 26.94
N GLN A 522 -11.96 5.19 27.64
CA GLN A 522 -10.52 4.97 27.44
C GLN A 522 -10.25 4.58 25.99
N TYR A 523 -11.05 3.65 25.45
CA TYR A 523 -10.94 3.23 24.06
C TYR A 523 -11.12 4.43 23.12
N GLU A 524 -12.24 5.14 23.20
CA GLU A 524 -12.55 6.28 22.32
C GLU A 524 -11.43 7.35 22.35
N TRP A 525 -10.94 7.70 23.55
CA TRP A 525 -9.86 8.68 23.69
C TRP A 525 -8.52 8.18 23.16
N ARG A 526 -8.15 6.92 23.40
CA ARG A 526 -6.93 6.32 22.83
C ARG A 526 -7.00 6.31 21.31
N ARG A 527 -8.14 5.94 20.72
CA ARG A 527 -8.32 5.95 19.25
C ARG A 527 -8.24 7.37 18.68
N ARG A 528 -8.76 8.36 19.42
CA ARG A 528 -8.68 9.78 19.04
C ARG A 528 -7.25 10.33 19.12
N ILE A 529 -6.47 9.93 20.12
CA ILE A 529 -5.05 10.27 20.22
C ILE A 529 -4.28 9.63 19.06
N ASP A 530 -4.51 8.34 18.77
CA ASP A 530 -3.94 7.68 17.59
C ASP A 530 -4.28 8.45 16.30
N ALA A 531 -5.51 8.91 16.13
CA ALA A 531 -5.91 9.71 14.98
C ALA A 531 -5.09 10.99 14.83
N TRP A 532 -4.84 11.71 15.93
CA TRP A 532 -4.04 12.94 15.92
C TRP A 532 -2.57 12.67 15.63
N THR A 533 -1.98 11.66 16.28
CA THR A 533 -0.56 11.32 16.13
C THR A 533 -0.25 10.84 14.71
N TYR A 534 -0.99 9.86 14.20
CA TYR A 534 -0.75 9.33 12.86
C TYR A 534 -1.23 10.29 11.77
N GLY A 535 -2.36 10.96 11.98
CA GLY A 535 -2.90 11.92 11.02
C GLY A 535 -2.07 13.21 10.87
N SER A 536 -1.19 13.52 11.84
CA SER A 536 -0.24 14.64 11.76
C SER A 536 1.12 14.28 11.17
N GLY A 537 1.41 12.98 10.99
CA GLY A 537 2.74 12.51 10.58
C GLY A 537 3.82 12.64 11.66
N LEU A 538 3.42 12.73 12.93
CA LEU A 538 4.33 12.82 14.08
C LEU A 538 4.52 11.47 14.79
N ASP A 539 4.04 10.38 14.19
CA ASP A 539 4.14 9.02 14.71
C ASP A 539 5.55 8.41 14.59
N THR A 540 6.48 9.10 13.91
CA THR A 540 7.90 8.74 13.81
C THR A 540 8.81 9.58 14.71
N ILE A 541 8.26 10.57 15.42
CA ILE A 541 9.03 11.35 16.40
C ILE A 541 9.01 10.54 17.70
N ASP A 542 10.17 9.99 18.06
CA ASP A 542 10.38 9.43 19.39
C ASP A 542 9.96 10.48 20.44
N ASN A 543 9.08 10.08 21.35
CA ASN A 543 8.82 10.84 22.58
C ASN A 543 9.93 10.58 23.60
#